data_AF-A0A7W0G757-F1
#
_entry.id   AF-A0A7W0G757-F1
#
_cell.length_a   1.000
_cell.length_b   1.000
_cell.length_c   1.000
_cell.angle_alpha   90.00
_cell.angle_beta   90.00
_cell.angle_gamma   90.00
#
_symmetry.space_group_name_H-M   'P 1'
#
loop_
_entity.id
_entity.type
_entity.pdbx_description
1 polymer ?
#
loop_
_entity_poly.entity_id
_entity_poly.type
_entity_poly.pdbx_seq_one_letter_code
_entity_poly.pdbx_strand_id
1 'polypeptide(L)'
;MRILPLVVLTALALAGCGGNEGDGPAPSAATAPSAAGSTERETAKPPAGNGPDISGTGLDGEALSVADFRGKPVFVNVWSSW
;
A
#
# COMPACT_ATOMS: atom_id res chain seq x y z
N MET A 1 -7.68 32.56 37.49
CA MET A 1 -8.05 33.04 36.12
C MET A 1 -6.93 32.88 35.07
N ARG A 2 -5.64 32.74 35.41
CA ARG A 2 -4.53 32.56 34.42
C ARG A 2 -4.35 31.13 33.88
N ILE A 3 -4.97 30.15 34.52
CA ILE A 3 -4.97 28.73 34.11
C ILE A 3 -6.08 28.41 33.08
N LEU A 4 -7.12 29.24 33.01
CA LEU A 4 -8.21 29.09 32.05
C LEU A 4 -7.76 29.14 30.57
N PRO A 5 -6.87 30.05 30.13
CA PRO A 5 -6.43 30.06 28.73
C PRO A 5 -5.59 28.84 28.37
N LEU A 6 -4.81 28.29 29.32
CA LEU A 6 -3.98 27.11 29.08
C LEU A 6 -4.84 25.87 28.84
N VAL A 7 -5.89 25.68 29.65
CA VAL A 7 -6.83 24.55 29.52
C VAL A 7 -7.59 24.60 28.21
N VAL A 8 -8.02 25.80 27.78
CA VAL A 8 -8.71 25.99 26.50
C VAL A 8 -7.79 25.64 25.32
N LEU A 9 -6.52 26.07 25.37
CA LEU A 9 -5.56 25.79 24.30
C LEU A 9 -5.28 24.28 24.16
N THR A 10 -5.12 23.58 25.29
CA THR A 10 -4.88 22.14 25.30
C THR A 10 -6.10 21.36 24.79
N ALA A 11 -7.31 21.74 25.21
CA ALA A 11 -8.53 21.09 24.71
C ALA A 11 -8.72 21.26 23.20
N LEU A 12 -8.36 22.42 22.64
CA LEU A 12 -8.43 22.68 21.21
C LEU A 12 -7.42 21.85 20.41
N ALA A 13 -6.22 21.61 20.96
CA ALA A 13 -5.21 20.78 20.33
C ALA A 13 -5.61 19.30 20.23
N LEU A 14 -6.34 18.78 21.23
CA LEU A 14 -6.81 17.38 21.22
C LEU A 14 -7.96 17.15 20.23
N ALA A 15 -8.79 18.16 19.95
CA ALA A 15 -9.90 18.05 19.00
C ALA A 15 -9.45 17.93 17.52
N GLY A 16 -8.20 18.28 17.21
CA GLY A 16 -7.64 18.16 15.86
C GLY A 16 -7.01 16.80 15.52
N CYS A 17 -6.77 15.93 16.51
CA CYS A 17 -6.11 14.63 16.28
C CYS A 17 -7.10 13.46 16.11
N GLY A 18 -8.41 13.75 16.14
CA GLY A 18 -9.50 12.75 16.06
C GLY A 18 -10.57 13.10 15.03
N GLY A 19 -10.20 13.79 13.95
CA GLY A 19 -11.08 14.07 12.81
C GLY A 19 -11.30 12.82 11.97
N ASN A 20 -12.53 12.30 12.01
CA ASN A 20 -13.00 11.23 11.14
C ASN A 20 -13.13 11.76 9.70
N GLU A 21 -12.09 11.58 8.87
CA GLU A 21 -12.18 11.75 7.41
C GLU A 21 -12.96 10.58 6.79
N GLY A 22 -14.27 10.59 7.04
CA GLY A 22 -15.27 9.87 6.29
C GLY A 22 -16.29 10.86 5.77
N ASP A 23 -16.04 11.40 4.57
CA ASP A 23 -16.99 11.75 3.49
C ASP A 23 -16.32 12.76 2.53
N GLY A 24 -15.20 12.36 1.94
CA GLY A 24 -14.66 13.03 0.74
C GLY A 24 -15.13 12.26 -0.49
N PRO A 25 -15.44 12.93 -1.62
CA PRO A 25 -15.73 12.22 -2.87
C PRO A 25 -14.62 11.20 -3.09
N ALA A 26 -14.99 9.93 -3.27
CA ALA A 26 -14.04 8.86 -3.54
C ALA A 26 -13.02 9.39 -4.57
N PRO A 27 -11.70 9.27 -4.33
CA PRO A 27 -10.74 9.61 -5.36
C PRO A 27 -11.16 8.80 -6.58
N SER A 28 -11.60 9.51 -7.62
CA SER A 28 -11.87 8.93 -8.92
C SER A 28 -10.70 8.02 -9.18
N ALA A 29 -10.95 6.70 -9.21
CA ALA A 29 -9.90 5.73 -9.44
C ALA A 29 -9.08 6.28 -10.59
N ALA A 30 -7.84 6.68 -10.31
CA ALA A 30 -6.97 7.15 -11.35
C ALA A 30 -6.87 5.94 -12.26
N THR A 31 -7.56 6.01 -13.39
CA THR A 31 -7.40 5.06 -14.47
C THR A 31 -5.91 5.10 -14.74
N ALA A 32 -5.18 4.09 -14.25
CA ALA A 32 -3.79 3.90 -14.60
C ALA A 32 -3.75 4.05 -16.13
N PRO A 33 -2.78 4.78 -16.70
CA PRO A 33 -2.69 4.90 -18.15
C PRO A 33 -2.81 3.49 -18.71
N SER A 34 -3.90 3.23 -19.44
CA SER A 34 -4.03 2.00 -20.20
C SER A 34 -2.78 1.98 -21.04
N ALA A 35 -1.92 0.98 -20.81
CA ALA A 35 -0.69 0.85 -21.57
C ALA A 35 -1.10 0.69 -23.03
N ALA A 36 -1.19 1.80 -23.75
CA ALA A 36 -1.27 1.87 -25.20
C ALA A 36 0.14 1.58 -25.74
N GLY A 37 0.66 0.44 -25.33
CA GLY A 37 1.74 -0.27 -25.94
C GLY A 37 1.21 -1.67 -26.04
N SER A 38 0.80 -2.07 -27.25
CA SER A 38 0.50 -3.45 -27.57
C SER A 38 1.79 -4.26 -27.40
N THR A 39 2.19 -4.55 -26.18
CA THR A 39 2.98 -5.74 -25.93
C THR A 39 2.00 -6.85 -26.25
N GLU A 40 2.27 -7.58 -27.33
CA GLU A 40 1.73 -8.92 -27.52
C GLU A 40 1.70 -9.55 -26.13
N ARG A 41 0.49 -9.74 -25.58
CA ARG A 41 0.35 -10.45 -24.32
C ARG A 41 0.73 -11.86 -24.71
N GLU A 42 2.01 -12.18 -24.67
CA GLU A 42 2.46 -13.55 -24.77
C GLU A 42 1.67 -14.26 -23.68
N THR A 43 0.66 -15.00 -24.11
CA THR A 43 0.00 -16.01 -23.30
C THR A 43 0.98 -17.17 -23.21
N ALA A 44 2.18 -16.86 -22.70
CA ALA A 44 3.14 -17.85 -22.31
C ALA A 44 2.40 -18.75 -21.33
N LYS A 45 2.28 -20.02 -21.70
CA LYS A 45 1.82 -21.06 -20.79
C LYS A 45 2.58 -20.82 -19.48
N PRO A 46 1.89 -20.65 -18.33
CA PRO A 46 2.58 -20.48 -17.07
C PRO A 46 3.60 -21.60 -16.93
N PRO A 47 4.87 -21.30 -16.60
CA PRO A 47 5.86 -22.34 -16.42
C PRO A 47 5.30 -23.38 -15.43
N ALA A 48 5.33 -24.65 -15.82
CA ALA A 48 4.90 -25.73 -14.94
C ALA A 48 5.85 -25.77 -13.73
N GLY A 49 5.33 -25.63 -12.51
CA GLY A 49 6.15 -25.68 -11.29
C GLY A 49 5.74 -24.69 -10.21
N ASN A 50 6.62 -24.52 -9.23
CA ASN A 50 6.39 -23.78 -7.98
C ASN A 50 6.40 -22.24 -8.11
N GLY A 51 6.28 -21.71 -9.33
CA GLY A 51 6.54 -20.29 -9.62
C GLY A 51 8.04 -19.95 -9.58
N PRO A 52 8.40 -18.70 -9.94
CA PRO A 52 9.78 -18.22 -9.82
C PRO A 52 10.19 -18.12 -8.35
N ASP A 53 11.50 -18.26 -8.10
CA ASP A 53 12.09 -17.94 -6.81
C ASP A 53 12.20 -16.42 -6.67
N ILE A 54 11.50 -15.84 -5.69
CA ILE A 54 11.47 -14.41 -5.43
C ILE A 54 11.91 -14.20 -3.99
N SER A 55 13.08 -13.59 -3.84
CA SER A 55 13.68 -13.24 -2.55
C SER A 55 14.39 -11.90 -2.62
N GLY A 56 14.44 -11.18 -1.51
CA GLY A 56 15.17 -9.92 -1.41
C GLY A 56 15.16 -9.35 0.01
N THR A 57 15.54 -8.08 0.11
CA THR A 57 15.43 -7.32 1.35
C THR A 57 14.07 -6.65 1.44
N GLY A 58 13.38 -6.83 2.56
CA GLY A 58 12.10 -6.20 2.88
C GLY A 58 12.23 -4.72 3.21
N LEU A 59 11.10 -4.06 3.43
CA LEU A 59 11.04 -2.63 3.76
C LEU A 59 11.60 -2.31 5.17
N ASP A 60 11.66 -3.31 6.03
CA ASP A 60 12.26 -3.29 7.35
C ASP A 60 13.77 -3.59 7.35
N GLY A 61 14.33 -3.94 6.18
CA GLY A 61 15.73 -4.34 6.05
C GLY A 61 15.99 -5.83 6.29
N GLU A 62 14.96 -6.63 6.60
CA GLU A 62 15.11 -8.07 6.82
C GLU A 62 15.08 -8.86 5.50
N ALA A 63 15.54 -10.11 5.54
CA ALA A 63 15.40 -11.01 4.38
C ALA A 63 13.94 -11.45 4.24
N LEU A 64 13.41 -11.42 3.02
CA LEU A 64 12.05 -11.82 2.70
C LEU A 64 12.03 -12.70 1.45
N SER A 65 11.31 -13.83 1.51
CA SER A 65 11.03 -14.70 0.37
C SER A 65 9.55 -15.00 0.22
N VAL A 66 9.09 -15.17 -1.02
CA VAL A 66 7.74 -15.70 -1.28
C VAL A 66 7.60 -17.14 -0.74
N ALA A 67 8.71 -17.88 -0.61
CA ALA A 67 8.71 -19.23 -0.02
C ALA A 67 8.33 -19.25 1.46
N ASP A 68 8.46 -18.14 2.19
CA ASP A 68 8.07 -18.03 3.60
C ASP A 68 6.54 -18.13 3.78
N PHE A 69 5.78 -17.93 2.70
CA PHE A 69 4.32 -17.94 2.68
C PHE A 69 3.72 -19.24 2.11
N ARG A 70 4.48 -20.33 2.04
CA ARG A 70 4.00 -21.62 1.53
C ARG A 70 2.72 -22.07 2.24
N GLY A 71 1.79 -22.63 1.46
CA GLY A 71 0.46 -23.03 1.95
C GLY A 71 -0.56 -21.90 2.02
N LYS A 72 -0.16 -20.65 1.72
CA LYS A 72 -1.06 -19.50 1.63
C LYS A 72 -1.14 -19.00 0.18
N PRO A 73 -2.33 -18.62 -0.32
CA PRO A 73 -2.41 -17.86 -1.55
C PRO A 73 -1.67 -16.52 -1.39
N VAL A 74 -0.80 -16.20 -2.34
CA VAL A 74 0.00 -14.95 -2.34
C VAL A 74 -0.25 -14.21 -3.64
N PHE A 75 -0.56 -12.92 -3.53
CA PHE A 75 -0.65 -12.01 -4.66
C PHE A 75 0.57 -11.10 -4.67
N VAL A 76 1.35 -11.13 -5.76
CA VAL A 76 2.54 -10.29 -5.92
C VAL A 76 2.16 -9.05 -6.73
N ASN A 77 2.30 -7.87 -6.12
CA ASN A 77 2.08 -6.59 -6.77
C ASN A 77 3.41 -5.92 -7.11
N VAL A 78 3.64 -5.67 -8.40
CA VAL A 78 4.84 -4.97 -8.91
C VAL A 78 4.50 -3.50 -9.07
N TRP A 79 5.26 -2.62 -8.42
CA TRP A 79 5.01 -1.18 -8.39
C TRP A 79 6.34 -0.39 -8.31
N SER A 80 6.25 0.95 -8.45
CA SER A 80 7.38 1.86 -8.29
C SER A 80 6.97 3.11 -7.50
N SER A 81 7.91 3.70 -6.75
CA SER A 81 7.66 4.81 -5.81
C SER A 81 7.78 6.20 -6.42
N TRP A 82 8.18 6.30 -7.68
CA TRP A 82 8.42 7.58 -8.35
C TRP A 82 7.14 8.27 -8.84
#